data_AF-A0A3N2AU87-F1
#
_entry.id   AF-A0A3N2AU87-F1
#
_cell.length_a   1.000
_cell.length_b   1.000
_cell.length_c   1.000
_cell.angle_alpha   90.00
_cell.angle_beta   90.00
_cell.angle_gamma   90.00
#
_symmetry.space_group_name_H-M   'P 1'
#
loop_
_entity.id
_entity.type
_entity.pdbx_description
1 polymer ?
#
loop_
_entity_poly.entity_id
_entity_poly.type
_entity_poly.pdbx_seq_one_letter_code
_entity_poly.pdbx_strand_id
1 'polypeptide(L)'
;MAAVKRIALALVLALALVAAPLSTAPSAEAVSTIRIQGADRFATAVEVSKWTEGWAAPRGTVYLASGLKFPDALAAAPVVAAEGGHLLLTRPEAVDATTMARIEAIDPATIVIVGSEASISANVATQLEAATDAEVERLGGRDRVETSLLLLERLASQGPVTNVWVASGHTFPDALVAASVAGRDRGAIVLDYHDGTTAGASAWLDRVRGVVQGIPVRIAGGTPSVSAADEAALRGAGPLSVDRYAGSDRFLTAIEINRAFAPTSPSDPTMLVATGENFPDALAGAVHAALRQAPMFLSPGGCQDYRADILRGEALGRGIQTIMGLGSAASLTDPAMSLGPCPVFTSLQASMGAEYGTFAPRWYAGSGSRTIDLGATLPTGIVRMTFADAGHHRAVTLGADGAEDELLVDQPGAYRGTVLFEGKLSPSTRSIRITATGDWTIEVLDVRHAPDFQRSASGDSDAVYLFGASSSEVVAKYSGSDTFVAWELFQQDGVFDGYLVVEMGAGTQRVPIGPGPSILSVYATDDWSLDLQ
;
A
#
# COMPACT_ATOMS: atom_id res chain seq x y z
N MET A 1 -76.37 21.25 -48.60
CA MET A 1 -76.38 21.15 -47.12
C MET A 1 -74.96 20.82 -46.68
N ALA A 2 -74.53 21.45 -45.58
CA ALA A 2 -73.18 21.51 -45.00
C ALA A 2 -72.45 20.15 -44.91
N ALA A 3 -71.12 20.03 -44.82
CA ALA A 3 -70.10 20.93 -44.26
C ALA A 3 -68.68 20.39 -44.57
N VAL A 4 -67.67 21.29 -44.58
CA VAL A 4 -66.28 21.05 -44.07
C VAL A 4 -65.37 20.16 -44.97
N LYS A 5 -64.12 20.46 -45.36
CA LYS A 5 -62.99 21.22 -44.78
C LYS A 5 -61.96 21.58 -45.87
N ARG A 6 -61.08 22.53 -45.53
CA ARG A 6 -60.12 23.27 -46.37
C ARG A 6 -58.81 22.51 -46.68
N ILE A 7 -58.34 22.69 -47.91
CA ILE A 7 -56.98 23.03 -48.41
C ILE A 7 -55.76 22.32 -47.80
N ALA A 8 -54.97 21.64 -48.65
CA ALA A 8 -53.55 21.36 -48.45
C ALA A 8 -52.76 21.67 -49.74
N LEU A 9 -51.81 22.60 -49.66
CA LEU A 9 -50.84 22.97 -50.69
C LEU A 9 -49.49 22.35 -50.29
N ALA A 10 -48.97 21.41 -51.08
CA ALA A 10 -47.71 20.73 -50.79
C ALA A 10 -46.54 21.47 -51.45
N LEU A 11 -45.61 21.97 -50.63
CA LEU A 11 -44.33 22.57 -51.05
C LEU A 11 -43.22 21.52 -50.84
N VAL A 12 -42.53 21.15 -51.91
CA VAL A 12 -41.38 20.23 -51.88
C VAL A 12 -40.13 21.03 -51.50
N LEU A 13 -39.55 20.75 -50.33
CA LEU A 13 -38.26 21.29 -49.88
C LEU A 13 -37.21 20.17 -49.95
N ALA A 14 -36.23 20.31 -50.85
CA ALA A 14 -35.10 19.40 -50.97
C ALA A 14 -34.11 19.62 -49.82
N LEU A 15 -33.92 18.60 -48.98
CA LEU A 15 -33.01 18.61 -47.85
C LEU A 15 -31.62 18.13 -48.33
N ALA A 16 -30.67 19.04 -48.51
CA ALA A 16 -29.27 18.69 -48.72
C ALA A 16 -28.65 18.28 -47.37
N LEU A 17 -28.48 16.96 -47.16
CA LEU A 17 -27.77 16.41 -46.01
C LEU A 17 -26.27 16.71 -46.17
N VAL A 18 -25.74 17.66 -45.40
CA VAL A 18 -24.29 17.81 -45.23
C VAL A 18 -23.83 16.65 -44.35
N ALA A 19 -23.23 15.63 -44.95
CA ALA A 19 -22.54 14.57 -44.23
C ALA A 19 -21.28 15.18 -43.59
N ALA A 20 -21.40 15.62 -42.33
CA ALA A 20 -20.22 15.90 -41.53
C ALA A 20 -19.46 14.57 -41.33
N PRO A 21 -18.15 14.50 -41.61
CA PRO A 21 -17.38 13.31 -41.28
C PRO A 21 -17.49 13.11 -39.76
N LEU A 22 -17.95 11.91 -39.36
CA LEU A 22 -17.87 11.46 -37.99
C LEU A 22 -16.40 11.54 -37.58
N SER A 23 -16.05 12.52 -36.76
CA SER A 23 -14.76 12.58 -36.10
C SER A 23 -14.69 11.35 -35.19
N THR A 24 -14.04 10.29 -35.66
CA THR A 24 -13.68 9.15 -34.80
C THR A 24 -12.85 9.73 -33.67
N ALA A 25 -13.36 9.67 -32.44
CA ALA A 25 -12.57 10.01 -31.27
C ALA A 25 -11.26 9.22 -31.36
N PRO A 26 -10.09 9.83 -31.10
CA PRO A 26 -8.85 9.07 -31.06
C PRO A 26 -9.06 7.90 -30.09
N SER A 27 -8.76 6.69 -30.56
CA SER A 27 -8.68 5.52 -29.69
C SER A 27 -7.78 5.90 -28.53
N ALA A 28 -8.27 5.87 -27.29
CA ALA A 28 -7.42 6.09 -26.14
C ALA A 28 -6.25 5.12 -26.25
N GLU A 29 -5.03 5.63 -26.42
CA GLU A 29 -3.84 4.79 -26.38
C GLU A 29 -3.85 4.08 -25.02
N ALA A 30 -3.76 2.75 -25.05
CA ALA A 30 -3.73 1.97 -23.83
C ALA A 30 -2.48 2.36 -23.03
N VAL A 31 -2.66 2.83 -21.80
CA VAL A 31 -1.56 3.11 -20.88
C VAL A 31 -0.85 1.80 -20.58
N SER A 32 0.46 1.75 -20.81
CA SER A 32 1.27 0.58 -20.50
C SER A 32 1.55 0.50 -19.00
N THR A 33 1.62 -0.71 -18.45
CA THR A 33 1.95 -0.93 -17.04
C THR A 33 3.23 -1.72 -16.89
N ILE A 34 4.11 -1.26 -16.00
CA ILE A 34 5.34 -1.95 -15.61
C ILE A 34 5.28 -2.18 -14.11
N ARG A 35 5.58 -3.39 -13.66
CA ARG A 35 5.69 -3.71 -12.23
C ARG A 35 7.16 -3.84 -11.83
N ILE A 36 7.55 -3.12 -10.80
CA ILE A 36 8.87 -3.23 -10.16
C ILE A 36 8.67 -3.91 -8.82
N GLN A 37 9.10 -5.17 -8.71
CA GLN A 37 8.87 -6.02 -7.54
C GLN A 37 10.02 -6.99 -7.32
N GLY A 38 10.29 -7.34 -6.07
CA GLY A 38 11.09 -8.49 -5.67
C GLY A 38 10.28 -9.44 -4.80
N ALA A 39 10.92 -10.54 -4.37
CA ALA A 39 10.30 -11.53 -3.48
C ALA A 39 9.91 -10.93 -2.11
N ASP A 40 10.60 -9.89 -1.68
CA ASP A 40 10.32 -9.11 -0.49
C ASP A 40 10.70 -7.63 -0.71
N ARG A 41 10.63 -6.82 0.34
CA ARG A 41 10.98 -5.39 0.32
C ARG A 41 12.44 -5.11 -0.01
N PHE A 42 13.35 -6.00 0.38
CA PHE A 42 14.79 -5.85 0.14
C PHE A 42 15.08 -6.10 -1.34
N ALA A 43 14.54 -7.19 -1.88
CA ALA A 43 14.60 -7.51 -3.30
C ALA A 43 13.90 -6.44 -4.15
N THR A 44 12.77 -5.87 -3.69
CA THR A 44 12.11 -4.77 -4.39
C THR A 44 12.98 -3.52 -4.44
N ALA A 45 13.65 -3.15 -3.35
CA ALA A 45 14.61 -2.03 -3.36
C ALA A 45 15.79 -2.29 -4.32
N VAL A 46 16.27 -3.54 -4.40
CA VAL A 46 17.26 -3.96 -5.40
C VAL A 46 16.73 -3.77 -6.82
N GLU A 47 15.51 -4.20 -7.14
CA GLU A 47 14.94 -3.99 -8.47
C GLU A 47 14.77 -2.50 -8.80
N VAL A 48 14.28 -1.69 -7.84
CA VAL A 48 14.18 -0.22 -8.04
C VAL A 48 15.56 0.39 -8.30
N SER A 49 16.61 -0.05 -7.60
CA SER A 49 17.96 0.48 -7.79
C SER A 49 18.52 0.25 -9.20
N LYS A 50 18.04 -0.76 -9.94
CA LYS A 50 18.41 -0.98 -11.35
C LYS A 50 17.81 0.09 -12.25
N TRP A 51 16.62 0.56 -11.90
CA TRP A 51 15.99 1.66 -12.63
C TRP A 51 16.71 2.99 -12.41
N THR A 52 17.48 3.16 -11.33
CA THR A 52 18.20 4.42 -11.06
C THR A 52 19.64 4.47 -11.60
N GLU A 53 20.15 3.42 -12.24
CA GLU A 53 21.53 3.33 -12.73
C GLU A 53 21.91 4.45 -13.71
N GLY A 54 20.97 4.89 -14.54
CA GLY A 54 21.21 5.94 -15.54
C GLY A 54 21.58 7.31 -14.96
N TRP A 55 21.32 7.53 -13.67
CA TRP A 55 21.65 8.78 -12.96
C TRP A 55 22.87 8.65 -12.04
N ALA A 56 23.33 7.42 -11.79
CA ALA A 56 24.44 7.17 -10.88
C ALA A 56 25.78 7.49 -11.53
N ALA A 57 26.64 8.18 -10.78
CA ALA A 57 28.03 8.33 -11.16
C ALA A 57 28.74 6.95 -11.08
N PRO A 58 29.75 6.69 -11.94
CA PRO A 58 30.61 5.52 -11.77
C PRO A 58 31.20 5.50 -10.35
N ARG A 59 31.07 4.36 -9.67
CA ARG A 59 31.41 4.22 -8.24
C ARG A 59 30.75 5.31 -7.36
N GLY A 60 29.47 5.60 -7.59
CA GLY A 60 28.71 6.60 -6.83
C GLY A 60 28.39 6.17 -5.39
N THR A 61 27.39 6.83 -4.81
CA THR A 61 26.96 6.58 -3.42
C THR A 61 25.82 5.56 -3.35
N VAL A 62 25.92 4.59 -2.43
CA VAL A 62 24.79 3.75 -2.01
C VAL A 62 24.34 4.17 -0.62
N TYR A 63 23.07 4.46 -0.46
CA TYR A 63 22.43 4.66 0.84
C TYR A 63 21.78 3.36 1.29
N LEU A 64 22.04 2.98 2.53
CA LEU A 64 21.52 1.79 3.15
C LEU A 64 20.65 2.16 4.36
N ALA A 65 19.34 1.96 4.24
CA ALA A 65 18.39 2.24 5.30
C ALA A 65 17.75 0.97 5.85
N SER A 66 17.11 1.05 7.02
CA SER A 66 16.45 -0.11 7.61
C SER A 66 15.19 -0.48 6.82
N GLY A 67 15.10 -1.73 6.39
CA GLY A 67 13.89 -2.31 5.79
C GLY A 67 12.83 -2.71 6.81
N LEU A 68 13.03 -2.44 8.11
CA LEU A 68 12.03 -2.70 9.16
C LEU A 68 11.63 -1.42 9.91
N LYS A 69 12.50 -0.39 9.93
CA LYS A 69 12.28 0.91 10.58
C LYS A 69 12.48 2.04 9.57
N PHE A 70 11.39 2.46 8.92
CA PHE A 70 11.43 3.29 7.72
C PHE A 70 11.46 4.82 7.84
N PRO A 71 11.31 5.48 9.02
CA PRO A 71 11.32 6.95 9.08
C PRO A 71 12.59 7.56 8.48
N ASP A 72 13.73 6.90 8.71
CA ASP A 72 15.04 7.36 8.26
C ASP A 72 15.18 7.26 6.72
N ALA A 73 14.59 6.23 6.10
CA ALA A 73 14.60 6.03 4.65
C ALA A 73 13.82 7.12 3.89
N LEU A 74 12.72 7.60 4.47
CA LEU A 74 11.87 8.64 3.85
C LEU A 74 12.60 9.99 3.77
N ALA A 75 13.31 10.34 4.84
CA ALA A 75 14.11 11.56 4.86
C ALA A 75 15.35 11.48 3.96
N ALA A 76 15.83 10.26 3.66
CA ALA A 76 17.00 10.05 2.83
C ALA A 76 16.74 10.30 1.34
N ALA A 77 15.53 9.98 0.84
CA ALA A 77 15.26 9.97 -0.59
C ALA A 77 15.63 11.28 -1.33
N PRO A 78 15.38 12.49 -0.81
CA PRO A 78 15.83 13.71 -1.47
C PRO A 78 17.35 13.86 -1.56
N VAL A 79 18.08 13.40 -0.53
CA VAL A 79 19.54 13.41 -0.51
C VAL A 79 20.08 12.39 -1.52
N VAL A 80 19.52 11.18 -1.53
CA VAL A 80 19.90 10.14 -2.50
C VAL A 80 19.68 10.63 -3.93
N ALA A 81 18.53 11.24 -4.21
CA ALA A 81 18.23 11.79 -5.54
C ALA A 81 19.17 12.94 -5.91
N ALA A 82 19.52 13.83 -4.97
CA ALA A 82 20.44 14.92 -5.20
C ALA A 82 21.87 14.46 -5.53
N GLU A 83 22.28 13.31 -5.03
CA GLU A 83 23.57 12.67 -5.32
C GLU A 83 23.54 11.73 -6.55
N GLY A 84 22.36 11.49 -7.13
CA GLY A 84 22.21 10.44 -8.14
C GLY A 84 22.46 9.03 -7.59
N GLY A 85 22.34 8.82 -6.28
CA GLY A 85 22.67 7.57 -5.62
C GLY A 85 21.60 6.49 -5.72
N HIS A 86 21.86 5.36 -5.05
CA HIS A 86 20.90 4.28 -4.89
C HIS A 86 20.42 4.20 -3.43
N LEU A 87 19.13 3.92 -3.21
CA LEU A 87 18.61 3.59 -1.88
C LEU A 87 18.30 2.10 -1.82
N LEU A 88 19.06 1.38 -1.00
CA LEU A 88 18.85 -0.03 -0.69
C LEU A 88 18.38 -0.20 0.76
N LEU A 89 17.83 -1.38 1.05
CA LEU A 89 17.32 -1.73 2.37
C LEU A 89 18.16 -2.86 2.99
N THR A 90 18.31 -2.81 4.32
CA THR A 90 18.99 -3.85 5.11
C THR A 90 18.16 -4.25 6.33
N ARG A 91 18.40 -5.45 6.85
CA ARG A 91 17.92 -5.82 8.19
C ARG A 91 18.76 -5.12 9.25
N PRO A 92 18.23 -4.96 10.48
CA PRO A 92 18.95 -4.27 11.54
C PRO A 92 20.32 -4.88 11.86
N GLU A 93 20.45 -6.20 11.80
CA GLU A 93 21.66 -6.89 12.27
C GLU A 93 22.57 -7.41 11.16
N ALA A 94 22.09 -7.50 9.93
CA ALA A 94 22.85 -8.04 8.81
C ALA A 94 22.35 -7.53 7.46
N VAL A 95 23.26 -7.45 6.50
CA VAL A 95 22.93 -7.21 5.09
C VAL A 95 22.53 -8.53 4.45
N ASP A 96 21.30 -8.60 3.95
CA ASP A 96 20.81 -9.78 3.25
C ASP A 96 21.62 -10.03 1.97
N ALA A 97 21.79 -11.30 1.60
CA ALA A 97 22.61 -11.70 0.45
C ALA A 97 22.19 -10.99 -0.85
N THR A 98 20.89 -10.82 -1.07
CA THR A 98 20.33 -10.09 -2.23
C THR A 98 20.78 -8.62 -2.26
N THR A 99 20.77 -7.95 -1.10
CA THR A 99 21.24 -6.56 -0.98
C THR A 99 22.76 -6.48 -1.16
N MET A 100 23.52 -7.39 -0.52
CA MET A 100 24.99 -7.39 -0.64
C MET A 100 25.44 -7.62 -2.09
N ALA A 101 24.85 -8.60 -2.79
CA ALA A 101 25.14 -8.84 -4.20
C ALA A 101 24.85 -7.62 -5.07
N ARG A 102 23.81 -6.83 -4.74
CA ARG A 102 23.53 -5.59 -5.45
C ARG A 102 24.57 -4.50 -5.15
N ILE A 103 25.01 -4.37 -3.90
CA ILE A 103 26.08 -3.43 -3.52
C ILE A 103 27.37 -3.76 -4.27
N GLU A 104 27.77 -5.03 -4.29
CA GLU A 104 28.95 -5.51 -5.04
C GLU A 104 28.81 -5.23 -6.54
N ALA A 105 27.62 -5.41 -7.11
CA ALA A 105 27.37 -5.11 -8.52
C ALA A 105 27.41 -3.60 -8.86
N ILE A 106 27.04 -2.74 -7.91
CA ILE A 106 27.14 -1.27 -8.07
C ILE A 106 28.61 -0.80 -7.94
N ASP A 107 29.42 -1.50 -7.12
CA ASP A 107 30.81 -1.14 -6.80
C ASP A 107 30.94 0.34 -6.35
N PRO A 108 30.23 0.76 -5.28
CA PRO A 108 30.20 2.17 -4.86
C PRO A 108 31.55 2.63 -4.30
N ALA A 109 31.83 3.94 -4.38
CA ALA A 109 32.94 4.54 -3.64
C ALA A 109 32.55 4.83 -2.18
N THR A 110 31.27 5.08 -1.92
CA THR A 110 30.77 5.42 -0.59
C THR A 110 29.48 4.67 -0.30
N ILE A 111 29.37 4.12 0.91
CA ILE A 111 28.15 3.52 1.45
C ILE A 111 27.72 4.31 2.67
N VAL A 112 26.53 4.89 2.63
CA VAL A 112 25.95 5.70 3.70
C VAL A 112 24.89 4.91 4.44
N ILE A 113 25.18 4.50 5.67
CA ILE A 113 24.20 3.86 6.54
C ILE A 113 23.30 4.96 7.14
N VAL A 114 22.00 4.91 6.85
CA VAL A 114 21.02 5.87 7.34
C VAL A 114 20.31 5.31 8.56
N GLY A 115 20.52 5.95 9.71
CA GLY A 115 19.98 5.56 11.00
C GLY A 115 21.07 5.22 12.02
N SER A 116 20.71 5.30 13.30
CA SER A 116 21.61 4.99 14.41
C SER A 116 21.94 3.51 14.51
N GLU A 117 22.89 3.15 15.36
CA GLU A 117 23.22 1.74 15.65
C GLU A 117 22.04 0.95 16.22
N ALA A 118 21.06 1.62 16.84
CA ALA A 118 19.83 0.98 17.32
C ALA A 118 18.84 0.62 16.19
N SER A 119 19.00 1.22 15.01
CA SER A 119 18.21 0.91 13.80
C SER A 119 18.94 -0.06 12.88
N ILE A 120 20.26 0.11 12.73
CA ILE A 120 21.15 -0.70 11.89
C ILE A 120 22.46 -0.86 12.66
N SER A 121 22.72 -2.05 13.20
CA SER A 121 23.81 -2.30 14.13
C SER A 121 25.20 -2.10 13.51
N ALA A 122 26.22 -2.04 14.35
CA ALA A 122 27.61 -1.94 13.92
C ALA A 122 28.05 -3.15 13.06
N ASN A 123 27.40 -4.32 13.23
CA ASN A 123 27.72 -5.52 12.45
C ASN A 123 27.46 -5.32 10.95
N VAL A 124 26.43 -4.55 10.59
CA VAL A 124 26.16 -4.20 9.18
C VAL A 124 27.32 -3.40 8.59
N ALA A 125 27.88 -2.43 9.32
CA ALA A 125 29.04 -1.66 8.85
C ALA A 125 30.25 -2.57 8.63
N THR A 126 30.54 -3.45 9.60
CA THR A 126 31.65 -4.42 9.49
C THR A 126 31.47 -5.37 8.30
N GLN A 127 30.24 -5.81 7.99
CA GLN A 127 29.97 -6.63 6.81
C GLN A 127 30.25 -5.88 5.50
N LEU A 128 29.90 -4.60 5.43
CA LEU A 128 30.12 -3.76 4.24
C LEU A 128 31.60 -3.45 4.02
N GLU A 129 32.33 -3.14 5.10
CA GLU A 129 33.78 -2.90 5.09
C GLU A 129 34.57 -4.17 4.72
N ALA A 130 34.07 -5.35 5.08
CA ALA A 130 34.71 -6.61 4.74
C ALA A 130 34.43 -7.05 3.29
N ALA A 131 33.29 -6.65 2.73
CA ALA A 131 32.83 -7.07 1.40
C ALA A 131 33.21 -6.09 0.28
N THR A 132 33.55 -4.83 0.61
CA THR A 132 33.76 -3.76 -0.38
C THR A 132 34.95 -2.88 -0.03
N ASP A 133 35.52 -2.20 -1.04
CA ASP A 133 36.52 -1.14 -0.85
C ASP A 133 35.89 0.26 -0.66
N ALA A 134 34.58 0.33 -0.39
CA ALA A 134 33.86 1.59 -0.25
C ALA A 134 34.13 2.25 1.11
N GLU A 135 34.13 3.58 1.15
CA GLU A 135 34.08 4.32 2.42
C GLU A 135 32.70 4.14 3.06
N VAL A 136 32.66 3.56 4.26
CA VAL A 136 31.41 3.36 5.01
C VAL A 136 31.23 4.51 6.00
N GLU A 137 30.20 5.33 5.78
CA GLU A 137 29.80 6.41 6.69
C GLU A 137 28.40 6.14 7.28
N ARG A 138 28.08 6.82 8.39
CA ARG A 138 26.77 6.71 9.05
C ARG A 138 26.16 8.07 9.28
N LEU A 139 24.91 8.23 8.87
CA LEU A 139 24.06 9.37 9.15
C LEU A 139 22.88 8.90 10.01
N GLY A 140 23.06 8.95 11.33
CA GLY A 140 22.07 8.48 12.28
C GLY A 140 22.17 9.21 13.60
N GLY A 141 21.11 9.90 13.99
CA GLY A 141 21.06 10.60 15.27
C GLY A 141 20.31 9.83 16.35
N ARG A 142 20.13 10.47 17.51
CA ARG A 142 19.44 9.93 18.69
C ARG A 142 17.97 9.61 18.42
N ASP A 143 17.36 10.33 17.49
CA ASP A 143 15.99 10.13 17.05
C ASP A 143 15.83 10.49 15.57
N ARG A 144 14.63 10.24 15.05
CA ARG A 144 14.29 10.47 13.64
C ARG A 144 14.36 11.95 13.23
N VAL A 145 14.21 12.87 14.19
CA VAL A 145 14.38 14.31 13.93
C VAL A 145 15.85 14.60 13.66
N GLU A 146 16.76 14.09 14.49
CA GLU A 146 18.20 14.29 14.34
C GLU A 146 18.72 13.66 13.04
N THR A 147 18.28 12.44 12.73
CA THR A 147 18.62 11.79 11.45
C THR A 147 18.16 12.64 10.26
N SER A 148 16.94 13.19 10.29
CA SER A 148 16.46 14.07 9.20
C SER A 148 17.25 15.37 9.06
N LEU A 149 17.74 15.94 10.18
CA LEU A 149 18.59 17.12 10.17
C LEU A 149 20.00 16.83 9.63
N LEU A 150 20.60 15.68 9.99
CA LEU A 150 21.89 15.24 9.44
C LEU A 150 21.82 15.02 7.92
N LEU A 151 20.71 14.46 7.43
CA LEU A 151 20.45 14.31 6.00
C LEU A 151 20.30 15.66 5.29
N LEU A 152 19.60 16.62 5.91
CA LEU A 152 19.51 17.99 5.42
C LEU A 152 20.90 18.65 5.37
N GLU A 153 21.72 18.50 6.40
CA GLU A 153 23.09 19.02 6.43
C GLU A 153 23.94 18.44 5.29
N ARG A 154 23.84 17.13 5.03
CA ARG A 154 24.51 16.50 3.88
C ARG A 154 24.05 17.11 2.56
N LEU A 155 22.73 17.28 2.36
CA LEU A 155 22.18 17.92 1.15
C LEU A 155 22.68 19.36 0.99
N ALA A 156 22.72 20.13 2.08
CA ALA A 156 23.17 21.52 2.10
C ALA A 156 24.67 21.66 1.80
N SER A 157 25.48 20.67 2.19
CA SER A 157 26.93 20.68 1.89
C SER A 157 27.23 20.56 0.39
N GLN A 158 26.27 20.07 -0.41
CA GLN A 158 26.38 19.92 -1.86
C GLN A 158 25.77 21.08 -2.64
N GLY A 159 25.15 22.03 -1.96
CA GLY A 159 24.55 23.20 -2.58
C GLY A 159 23.27 23.65 -1.88
N PRO A 160 22.69 24.79 -2.31
CA PRO A 160 21.53 25.37 -1.65
C PRO A 160 20.35 24.39 -1.59
N VAL A 161 19.76 24.26 -0.40
CA VAL A 161 18.46 23.62 -0.19
C VAL A 161 17.38 24.63 -0.56
N THR A 162 16.41 24.23 -1.39
CA THR A 162 15.43 25.17 -1.95
C THR A 162 14.16 25.30 -1.11
N ASN A 163 13.82 24.26 -0.35
CA ASN A 163 12.64 24.20 0.52
C ASN A 163 12.81 23.12 1.60
N VAL A 164 12.06 23.25 2.70
CA VAL A 164 11.96 22.20 3.74
C VAL A 164 10.53 21.68 3.80
N TRP A 165 10.37 20.38 3.62
CA TRP A 165 9.13 19.67 3.88
C TRP A 165 9.11 19.18 5.32
N VAL A 166 8.04 19.47 6.04
CA VAL A 166 7.74 18.91 7.35
C VAL A 166 6.68 17.84 7.16
N ALA A 167 6.97 16.62 7.61
CA ALA A 167 6.05 15.50 7.56
C ALA A 167 6.02 14.79 8.92
N SER A 168 4.92 14.09 9.21
CA SER A 168 4.81 13.35 10.46
C SER A 168 5.94 12.33 10.57
N GLY A 169 6.64 12.38 11.70
CA GLY A 169 7.54 11.33 12.09
C GLY A 169 6.80 10.12 12.64
N HIS A 170 5.49 10.16 12.90
CA HIS A 170 4.73 9.04 13.46
C HIS A 170 4.00 8.21 12.39
N THR A 171 3.57 8.87 11.31
CA THR A 171 2.85 8.26 10.19
C THR A 171 3.45 8.72 8.87
N PHE A 172 3.51 7.83 7.89
CA PHE A 172 4.53 7.92 6.83
C PHE A 172 4.05 8.03 5.37
N PRO A 173 2.77 7.74 5.01
CA PRO A 173 2.35 7.84 3.61
C PRO A 173 2.54 9.24 2.99
N ASP A 174 2.27 10.30 3.76
CA ASP A 174 2.41 11.68 3.28
C ASP A 174 3.89 12.04 3.03
N ALA A 175 4.79 11.57 3.91
CA ALA A 175 6.22 11.77 3.80
C ALA A 175 6.81 11.10 2.55
N LEU A 176 6.29 9.93 2.14
CA LEU A 176 6.76 9.22 0.95
C LEU A 176 6.57 10.04 -0.32
N VAL A 177 5.37 10.61 -0.51
CA VAL A 177 5.06 11.43 -1.68
C VAL A 177 5.81 12.75 -1.62
N ALA A 178 5.87 13.38 -0.44
CA ALA A 178 6.65 14.59 -0.22
C ALA A 178 8.14 14.37 -0.55
N ALA A 179 8.72 13.23 -0.19
CA ALA A 179 10.11 12.92 -0.45
C ALA A 179 10.42 12.82 -1.95
N SER A 180 9.49 12.27 -2.74
CA SER A 180 9.61 12.25 -4.20
C SER A 180 9.59 13.65 -4.81
N VAL A 181 8.82 14.60 -4.25
CA VAL A 181 8.81 16.00 -4.69
C VAL A 181 10.06 16.72 -4.23
N ALA A 182 10.42 16.58 -2.95
CA ALA A 182 11.59 17.20 -2.36
C ALA A 182 12.87 16.81 -3.12
N GLY A 183 13.02 15.54 -3.51
CA GLY A 183 14.17 15.10 -4.31
C GLY A 183 14.25 15.75 -5.69
N ARG A 184 13.12 16.06 -6.34
CA ARG A 184 13.11 16.74 -7.66
C ARG A 184 13.62 18.16 -7.58
N ASP A 185 13.22 18.86 -6.52
CA ASP A 185 13.45 20.30 -6.37
C ASP A 185 14.68 20.63 -5.51
N ARG A 186 15.46 19.63 -5.06
CA ARG A 186 16.50 19.77 -4.01
C ARG A 186 15.97 20.36 -2.70
N GLY A 187 14.77 19.95 -2.30
CA GLY A 187 14.23 20.17 -0.97
C GLY A 187 14.67 19.10 0.03
N ALA A 188 14.55 19.38 1.32
CA ALA A 188 14.81 18.42 2.40
C ALA A 188 13.50 17.97 3.06
N ILE A 189 13.50 16.78 3.68
CA ILE A 189 12.45 16.36 4.62
C ILE A 189 12.97 16.52 6.05
N VAL A 190 12.20 17.17 6.90
CA VAL A 190 12.38 17.21 8.36
C VAL A 190 11.17 16.56 9.02
N LEU A 191 11.41 15.67 9.98
CA LEU A 191 10.33 14.93 10.62
C LEU A 191 9.78 15.67 11.85
N ASP A 192 8.45 15.77 11.91
CA ASP A 192 7.70 16.20 13.09
C ASP A 192 7.50 15.01 14.04
N TYR A 193 8.35 14.93 15.08
CA TYR A 193 8.34 13.81 16.02
C TYR A 193 8.64 14.26 17.44
N HIS A 194 7.60 14.22 18.27
CA HIS A 194 7.65 14.48 19.70
C HIS A 194 6.52 13.71 20.40
N ASP A 195 6.48 13.76 21.73
CA ASP A 195 5.51 13.05 22.58
C ASP A 195 4.11 13.69 22.64
N GLY A 196 3.83 14.67 21.78
CA GLY A 196 2.56 15.42 21.76
C GLY A 196 2.41 16.46 22.88
N THR A 197 3.34 16.55 23.84
CA THR A 197 3.27 17.55 24.91
C THR A 197 3.74 18.91 24.42
N THR A 198 3.30 20.00 25.07
CA THR A 198 3.79 21.36 24.77
C THR A 198 5.30 21.49 24.92
N ALA A 199 5.88 20.78 25.89
CA ALA A 199 7.33 20.75 26.11
C ALA A 199 8.06 20.01 24.97
N GLY A 200 7.54 18.85 24.57
CA GLY A 200 8.05 18.09 23.43
C GLY A 200 7.98 18.88 22.11
N ALA A 201 6.85 19.54 21.85
CA ALA A 201 6.68 20.39 20.67
C ALA A 201 7.65 21.58 20.66
N SER A 202 7.84 22.25 21.80
CA SER A 202 8.81 23.35 21.92
C SER A 202 10.25 22.88 21.69
N ALA A 203 10.62 21.74 22.27
CA ALA A 203 11.95 21.15 22.09
C ALA A 203 12.20 20.70 20.64
N TRP A 204 11.18 20.17 19.97
CA TRP A 204 11.23 19.88 18.54
C TRP A 204 11.44 21.17 17.72
N LEU A 205 10.64 22.21 17.98
CA LEU A 205 10.74 23.48 17.27
C LEU A 205 12.13 24.10 17.40
N ASP A 206 12.71 24.08 18.60
CA ASP A 206 14.03 24.66 18.85
C ASP A 206 15.14 23.97 18.03
N ARG A 207 14.98 22.68 17.72
CA ARG A 207 15.91 21.92 16.87
C ARG A 207 15.75 22.23 15.39
N VAL A 208 14.51 22.48 14.93
CA VAL A 208 14.24 22.71 13.49
C VAL A 208 14.27 24.19 13.10
N ARG A 209 14.21 25.12 14.07
CA ARG A 209 14.14 26.56 13.84
C ARG A 209 15.22 27.07 12.89
N GLY A 210 16.47 26.62 13.08
CA GLY A 210 17.60 27.06 12.26
C GLY A 210 17.50 26.66 10.78
N VAL A 211 16.92 25.49 10.49
CA VAL A 211 16.81 24.98 9.12
C VAL A 211 15.56 25.47 8.38
N VAL A 212 14.56 25.99 9.10
CA VAL A 212 13.34 26.55 8.52
C VAL A 212 13.38 28.07 8.36
N GLN A 213 14.35 28.76 8.95
CA GLN A 213 14.44 30.21 8.86
C GLN A 213 14.82 30.66 7.44
N GLY A 214 14.07 31.61 6.88
CA GLY A 214 14.39 32.20 5.58
C GLY A 214 14.27 31.26 4.38
N ILE A 215 13.62 30.10 4.53
CA ILE A 215 13.37 29.13 3.47
C ILE A 215 11.85 28.85 3.34
N PRO A 216 11.32 28.49 2.16
CA PRO A 216 9.94 28.02 2.05
C PRO A 216 9.75 26.71 2.81
N VAL A 217 8.73 26.65 3.66
CA VAL A 217 8.35 25.45 4.40
C VAL A 217 7.04 24.89 3.85
N ARG A 218 7.00 23.58 3.62
CA ARG A 218 5.83 22.86 3.12
C ARG A 218 5.45 21.79 4.13
N ILE A 219 4.18 21.65 4.47
CA ILE A 219 3.70 20.59 5.38
C ILE A 219 3.00 19.53 4.54
N ALA A 220 3.44 18.27 4.68
CA ALA A 220 2.78 17.11 4.08
C ALA A 220 1.84 16.45 5.10
N GLY A 221 0.54 16.47 4.81
CA GLY A 221 -0.48 15.85 5.63
C GLY A 221 -1.37 16.81 6.40
N GLY A 222 -2.51 16.28 6.86
CA GLY A 222 -3.49 17.02 7.64
C GLY A 222 -3.05 17.31 9.08
N THR A 223 -3.92 17.97 9.84
CA THR A 223 -3.67 18.28 11.25
C THR A 223 -3.46 17.06 12.17
N PRO A 224 -3.97 15.84 11.87
CA PRO A 224 -3.59 14.64 12.62
C PRO A 224 -2.14 14.20 12.40
N SER A 225 -1.51 14.59 11.28
CA SER A 225 -0.13 14.23 10.93
C SER A 225 0.87 15.23 11.50
N VAL A 226 0.61 16.53 11.28
CA VAL A 226 1.40 17.67 11.78
C VAL A 226 0.41 18.66 12.36
N SER A 227 0.47 18.94 13.65
CA SER A 227 -0.61 19.63 14.35
C SER A 227 -0.77 21.09 13.88
N ALA A 228 -1.93 21.68 14.13
CA ALA A 228 -2.14 23.11 13.88
C ALA A 228 -1.25 23.99 14.77
N ALA A 229 -0.89 23.50 15.97
CA ALA A 229 0.02 24.19 16.87
C ALA A 229 1.45 24.19 16.33
N ASP A 230 1.93 23.06 15.80
CA ASP A 230 3.27 22.95 15.21
C ASP A 230 3.37 23.79 13.93
N GLU A 231 2.32 23.83 13.10
CA GLU A 231 2.26 24.76 11.96
C GLU A 231 2.34 26.23 12.40
N ALA A 232 1.58 26.63 13.42
CA ALA A 232 1.64 27.99 13.93
C ALA A 232 3.03 28.33 14.50
N ALA A 233 3.66 27.38 15.18
CA ALA A 233 5.01 27.50 15.71
C ALA A 233 6.06 27.65 14.59
N LEU A 234 5.95 26.85 13.51
CA LEU A 234 6.78 26.99 12.31
C LEU A 234 6.61 28.37 11.67
N ARG A 235 5.39 28.92 11.56
CA ARG A 235 5.18 30.29 11.05
C ARG A 235 5.90 31.33 11.92
N GLY A 236 5.95 31.12 13.23
CA GLY A 236 6.68 31.97 14.18
C GLY A 236 8.21 31.83 14.11
N ALA A 237 8.74 30.79 13.46
CA ALA A 237 10.17 30.51 13.37
C ALA A 237 10.90 31.32 12.27
N GLY A 238 10.18 32.13 11.50
CA GLY A 238 10.72 32.98 10.44
C GLY A 238 11.00 32.33 9.07
N PRO A 239 10.22 31.34 8.58
CA PRO A 239 10.31 30.87 7.19
C PRO A 239 9.79 31.92 6.20
N LEU A 240 10.09 31.75 4.90
CA LEU A 240 9.52 32.60 3.85
C LEU A 240 8.02 32.37 3.65
N SER A 241 7.60 31.11 3.74
CA SER A 241 6.19 30.69 3.73
C SER A 241 6.03 29.41 4.53
N VAL A 242 4.80 29.13 4.97
CA VAL A 242 4.40 27.81 5.47
C VAL A 242 3.13 27.44 4.75
N ASP A 243 3.18 26.41 3.91
CA ASP A 243 2.07 25.96 3.08
C ASP A 243 1.75 24.49 3.37
N ARG A 244 0.50 24.17 3.68
CA ARG A 244 0.06 22.80 3.98
C ARG A 244 -0.61 22.16 2.77
N TYR A 245 -0.20 20.93 2.47
CA TYR A 245 -0.77 20.08 1.42
C TYR A 245 -1.38 18.84 2.07
N ALA A 246 -2.71 18.76 2.07
CA ALA A 246 -3.45 17.72 2.76
C ALA A 246 -4.78 17.42 2.06
N GLY A 247 -5.08 16.13 1.88
CA GLY A 247 -6.40 15.65 1.51
C GLY A 247 -7.16 15.11 2.75
N SER A 248 -8.36 14.59 2.53
CA SER A 248 -9.13 13.93 3.61
C SER A 248 -8.52 12.59 4.03
N ASP A 249 -7.59 12.04 3.25
CA ASP A 249 -6.83 10.82 3.52
C ASP A 249 -5.49 10.87 2.77
N ARG A 250 -4.62 9.88 3.04
CA ARG A 250 -3.28 9.76 2.45
C ARG A 250 -3.26 9.73 0.92
N PHE A 251 -4.29 9.18 0.28
CA PHE A 251 -4.37 9.07 -1.17
C PHE A 251 -4.69 10.44 -1.78
N LEU A 252 -5.60 11.20 -1.17
CA LEU A 252 -5.89 12.57 -1.58
C LEU A 252 -4.76 13.52 -1.22
N THR A 253 -4.07 13.34 -0.10
CA THR A 253 -2.85 14.10 0.20
C THR A 253 -1.80 13.91 -0.91
N ALA A 254 -1.60 12.68 -1.39
CA ALA A 254 -0.71 12.40 -2.51
C ALA A 254 -1.12 13.17 -3.79
N ILE A 255 -2.42 13.23 -4.06
CA ILE A 255 -2.96 13.96 -5.21
C ILE A 255 -2.72 15.47 -5.06
N GLU A 256 -3.04 16.06 -3.90
CA GLU A 256 -2.84 17.49 -3.65
C GLU A 256 -1.36 17.90 -3.74
N ILE A 257 -0.44 17.07 -3.23
CA ILE A 257 1.00 17.29 -3.39
C ILE A 257 1.42 17.25 -4.88
N ASN A 258 0.99 16.25 -5.65
CA ASN A 258 1.35 16.17 -7.07
C ASN A 258 0.67 17.24 -7.94
N ARG A 259 -0.51 17.72 -7.58
CA ARG A 259 -1.14 18.88 -8.26
C ARG A 259 -0.34 20.15 -8.07
N ALA A 260 0.21 20.35 -6.88
CA ALA A 260 1.01 21.53 -6.57
C ALA A 260 2.40 21.49 -7.22
N PHE A 261 3.02 20.31 -7.34
CA PHE A 261 4.46 20.22 -7.64
C PHE A 261 4.86 19.31 -8.80
N ALA A 262 4.03 18.36 -9.20
CA ALA A 262 4.42 17.49 -10.30
C ALA A 262 4.20 18.16 -11.67
N PRO A 263 5.06 17.91 -12.67
CA PRO A 263 4.92 18.48 -14.01
C PRO A 263 3.54 18.18 -14.61
N THR A 264 2.88 19.22 -15.13
CA THR A 264 1.58 19.08 -15.82
C THR A 264 1.73 18.48 -17.22
N SER A 265 2.93 18.50 -17.78
CA SER A 265 3.30 17.83 -19.04
C SER A 265 4.76 17.35 -18.92
N PRO A 266 5.01 16.20 -18.27
CA PRO A 266 6.36 15.69 -18.09
C PRO A 266 6.97 15.31 -19.45
N SER A 267 8.27 15.53 -19.61
CA SER A 267 9.02 15.10 -20.80
C SER A 267 9.06 13.58 -20.95
N ASP A 268 8.94 12.89 -19.81
CA ASP A 268 8.80 11.45 -19.71
C ASP A 268 7.36 11.13 -19.27
N PRO A 269 6.52 10.53 -20.14
CA PRO A 269 5.11 10.30 -19.86
C PRO A 269 4.90 9.10 -18.92
N THR A 270 5.61 9.08 -17.79
CA THR A 270 5.58 8.02 -16.78
C THR A 270 5.04 8.56 -15.46
N MET A 271 4.18 7.77 -14.80
CA MET A 271 3.82 7.96 -13.39
C MET A 271 4.18 6.74 -12.57
N LEU A 272 4.54 6.94 -11.30
CA LEU A 272 4.73 5.84 -10.35
C LEU A 272 3.49 5.72 -9.47
N VAL A 273 3.10 4.48 -9.17
CA VAL A 273 2.03 4.15 -8.24
C VAL A 273 2.56 3.18 -7.20
N ALA A 274 2.36 3.53 -5.93
CA ALA A 274 2.63 2.66 -4.79
C ALA A 274 1.36 2.44 -3.98
N THR A 275 1.32 1.38 -3.18
CA THR A 275 0.27 1.28 -2.16
C THR A 275 0.49 2.33 -1.07
N GLY A 276 -0.59 2.99 -0.63
CA GLY A 276 -0.56 3.87 0.54
C GLY A 276 -0.71 3.13 1.87
N GLU A 277 -0.90 1.80 1.84
CA GLU A 277 -1.25 0.99 3.02
C GLU A 277 0.00 0.34 3.63
N ASN A 278 0.79 -0.36 2.81
CA ASN A 278 2.05 -1.00 3.20
C ASN A 278 3.15 -0.70 2.19
N PHE A 279 3.96 0.33 2.44
CA PHE A 279 4.83 0.95 1.44
C PHE A 279 6.36 0.72 1.59
N PRO A 280 6.88 -0.35 2.25
CA PRO A 280 8.33 -0.55 2.29
C PRO A 280 8.93 -0.74 0.89
N ASP A 281 8.14 -1.33 -0.02
CA ASP A 281 8.44 -1.51 -1.44
C ASP A 281 8.57 -0.18 -2.21
N ALA A 282 8.03 0.91 -1.65
CA ALA A 282 7.96 2.20 -2.31
C ALA A 282 9.04 3.20 -1.84
N LEU A 283 9.77 2.90 -0.76
CA LEU A 283 10.78 3.80 -0.18
C LEU A 283 11.89 4.13 -1.19
N ALA A 284 12.47 3.09 -1.80
CA ALA A 284 13.42 3.26 -2.90
C ALA A 284 12.75 3.91 -4.13
N GLY A 285 11.44 3.69 -4.31
CA GLY A 285 10.65 4.27 -5.39
C GLY A 285 10.58 5.80 -5.34
N ALA A 286 10.63 6.42 -4.16
CA ALA A 286 10.65 7.89 -4.06
C ALA A 286 11.90 8.48 -4.70
N VAL A 287 13.05 7.80 -4.58
CA VAL A 287 14.29 8.17 -5.28
C VAL A 287 14.13 8.04 -6.79
N HIS A 288 13.56 6.93 -7.26
CA HIS A 288 13.31 6.72 -8.69
C HIS A 288 12.36 7.77 -9.28
N ALA A 289 11.25 8.07 -8.59
CA ALA A 289 10.33 9.14 -9.00
C ALA A 289 11.03 10.50 -9.05
N ALA A 290 11.89 10.80 -8.07
CA ALA A 290 12.62 12.05 -8.01
C ALA A 290 13.62 12.20 -9.16
N LEU A 291 14.45 11.19 -9.40
CA LEU A 291 15.44 11.19 -10.48
C LEU A 291 14.79 11.25 -11.87
N ARG A 292 13.66 10.54 -12.05
CA ARG A 292 12.88 10.54 -13.30
C ARG A 292 12.06 11.81 -13.52
N GLN A 293 11.95 12.68 -12.52
CA GLN A 293 11.02 13.82 -12.53
C GLN A 293 9.55 13.40 -12.71
N ALA A 294 9.21 12.17 -12.31
CA ALA A 294 7.89 11.58 -12.49
C ALA A 294 7.00 11.82 -11.26
N PRO A 295 5.69 12.05 -11.42
CA PRO A 295 4.75 12.04 -10.30
C PRO A 295 4.68 10.66 -9.65
N MET A 296 4.61 10.63 -8.32
CA MET A 296 4.35 9.42 -7.54
C MET A 296 3.01 9.57 -6.82
N PHE A 297 2.07 8.68 -7.12
CA PHE A 297 0.76 8.63 -6.46
C PHE A 297 0.63 7.41 -5.56
N LEU A 298 -0.33 7.49 -4.64
CA LEU A 298 -0.72 6.38 -3.77
C LEU A 298 -2.06 5.83 -4.20
N SER A 299 -2.18 4.50 -4.21
CA SER A 299 -3.43 3.77 -4.40
C SER A 299 -3.67 2.86 -3.19
N PRO A 300 -4.93 2.52 -2.85
CA PRO A 300 -5.19 1.31 -2.06
C PRO A 300 -4.60 0.08 -2.77
N GLY A 301 -4.32 -0.99 -2.02
CA GLY A 301 -3.80 -2.22 -2.61
C GLY A 301 -4.79 -2.87 -3.59
N GLY A 302 -6.07 -2.86 -3.23
CA GLY A 302 -7.18 -3.23 -4.10
C GLY A 302 -7.67 -2.08 -4.98
N CYS A 303 -8.27 -2.40 -6.12
CA CYS A 303 -8.87 -1.39 -6.99
C CYS A 303 -10.11 -0.78 -6.35
N GLN A 304 -10.23 0.54 -6.38
CA GLN A 304 -11.42 1.28 -5.98
C GLN A 304 -11.79 2.26 -7.09
N ASP A 305 -13.01 2.17 -7.65
CA ASP A 305 -13.38 2.94 -8.84
C ASP A 305 -13.16 4.44 -8.65
N TYR A 306 -13.60 5.01 -7.52
CA TYR A 306 -13.37 6.41 -7.19
C TYR A 306 -11.89 6.81 -7.22
N ARG A 307 -10.99 5.93 -6.77
CA ARG A 307 -9.54 6.18 -6.78
C ARG A 307 -8.94 6.02 -8.16
N ALA A 308 -9.29 4.92 -8.83
CA ALA A 308 -8.86 4.64 -10.19
C ALA A 308 -9.28 5.78 -11.13
N ASP A 309 -10.49 6.32 -10.97
CA ASP A 309 -11.02 7.45 -11.75
C ASP A 309 -10.22 8.73 -11.54
N ILE A 310 -9.90 9.09 -10.28
CA ILE A 310 -9.09 10.28 -10.01
C ILE A 310 -7.68 10.13 -10.58
N LEU A 311 -7.03 9.00 -10.33
CA LEU A 311 -5.67 8.76 -10.83
C LEU A 311 -5.63 8.67 -12.35
N ARG A 312 -6.67 8.11 -12.99
CA ARG A 312 -6.82 8.13 -14.45
C ARG A 312 -6.99 9.56 -14.96
N GLY A 313 -7.73 10.40 -14.25
CA GLY A 313 -7.84 11.83 -14.55
C GLY A 313 -6.47 12.54 -14.49
N GLU A 314 -5.67 12.27 -13.46
CA GLU A 314 -4.30 12.80 -13.35
C GLU A 314 -3.39 12.28 -14.48
N ALA A 315 -3.50 11.00 -14.83
CA ALA A 315 -2.73 10.38 -15.91
C ALA A 315 -3.07 11.02 -17.27
N LEU A 316 -4.36 11.11 -17.60
CA LEU A 316 -4.86 11.73 -18.84
C LEU A 316 -4.49 13.21 -18.92
N GLY A 317 -4.67 13.95 -17.82
CA GLY A 317 -4.37 15.38 -17.76
C GLY A 317 -2.89 15.71 -17.96
N ARG A 318 -2.00 14.73 -17.71
CA ARG A 318 -0.55 14.86 -17.85
C ARG A 318 0.02 14.13 -19.08
N GLY A 319 -0.83 13.50 -19.90
CA GLY A 319 -0.38 12.73 -21.05
C GLY A 319 0.47 11.51 -20.69
N ILE A 320 0.21 10.87 -19.54
CA ILE A 320 0.92 9.68 -19.11
C ILE A 320 0.60 8.50 -20.03
N GLN A 321 1.65 7.80 -20.47
CA GLN A 321 1.61 6.62 -21.33
C GLN A 321 2.12 5.36 -20.61
N THR A 322 2.84 5.53 -19.49
CA THR A 322 3.38 4.43 -18.69
C THR A 322 3.06 4.60 -17.21
N ILE A 323 2.53 3.56 -16.58
CA ILE A 323 2.38 3.46 -15.13
C ILE A 323 3.36 2.44 -14.59
N MET A 324 4.21 2.86 -13.65
CA MET A 324 5.13 1.98 -12.94
C MET A 324 4.59 1.67 -11.54
N GLY A 325 4.11 0.45 -11.33
CA GLY A 325 3.67 -0.04 -10.02
C GLY A 325 4.84 -0.52 -9.17
N LEU A 326 4.92 -0.07 -7.93
CA LEU A 326 5.94 -0.45 -6.95
C LEU A 326 5.37 -1.49 -5.99
N GLY A 327 6.05 -2.64 -5.89
CA GLY A 327 5.64 -3.76 -5.05
C GLY A 327 4.88 -4.84 -5.82
N SER A 328 4.59 -5.93 -5.13
CA SER A 328 3.94 -7.11 -5.72
C SER A 328 2.43 -6.94 -5.90
N ALA A 329 1.79 -7.88 -6.61
CA ALA A 329 0.33 -7.90 -6.75
C ALA A 329 -0.40 -8.06 -5.40
N ALA A 330 0.29 -8.55 -4.36
CA ALA A 330 -0.25 -8.66 -3.01
C ALA A 330 -0.35 -7.29 -2.30
N SER A 331 0.54 -6.35 -2.60
CA SER A 331 0.52 -5.00 -2.02
C SER A 331 -0.19 -3.99 -2.91
N LEU A 332 -0.09 -4.14 -4.24
CA LEU A 332 -0.77 -3.31 -5.25
C LEU A 332 -1.25 -4.21 -6.38
N THR A 333 -2.54 -4.54 -6.40
CA THR A 333 -3.16 -5.41 -7.41
C THR A 333 -3.03 -4.85 -8.83
N ASP A 334 -3.03 -5.72 -9.84
CA ASP A 334 -2.96 -5.27 -11.24
C ASP A 334 -4.10 -4.29 -11.62
N PRO A 335 -5.36 -4.50 -11.20
CA PRO A 335 -6.41 -3.54 -11.50
C PRO A 335 -6.18 -2.18 -10.82
N ALA A 336 -5.70 -2.15 -9.56
CA ALA A 336 -5.36 -0.90 -8.87
C ALA A 336 -4.20 -0.15 -9.56
N MET A 337 -3.22 -0.87 -10.10
CA MET A 337 -2.11 -0.30 -10.85
C MET A 337 -2.51 0.18 -12.25
N SER A 338 -3.36 -0.56 -12.95
CA SER A 338 -3.71 -0.28 -14.36
C SER A 338 -4.48 1.01 -14.56
N LEU A 339 -5.10 1.53 -13.50
CA LEU A 339 -6.05 2.63 -13.53
C LEU A 339 -7.21 2.39 -14.52
N GLY A 340 -7.45 1.14 -14.93
CA GLY A 340 -8.64 0.75 -15.68
C GLY A 340 -9.90 0.77 -14.80
N PRO A 341 -11.09 0.48 -15.35
CA PRO A 341 -12.27 0.20 -14.55
C PRO A 341 -11.96 -0.92 -13.56
N CYS A 342 -12.40 -0.80 -12.31
CA CYS A 342 -12.22 -1.89 -11.37
C CYS A 342 -13.07 -3.09 -11.81
N PRO A 343 -12.64 -4.33 -11.50
CA PRO A 343 -13.44 -5.51 -11.79
C PRO A 343 -14.82 -5.35 -11.15
N VAL A 344 -15.87 -5.52 -11.96
CA VAL A 344 -17.24 -5.54 -11.45
C VAL A 344 -17.44 -6.88 -10.73
N PHE A 345 -18.00 -6.83 -9.53
CA PHE A 345 -18.40 -8.03 -8.81
C PHE A 345 -19.29 -8.92 -9.70
N THR A 346 -19.04 -10.23 -9.69
CA THR A 346 -19.90 -11.19 -10.40
C THR A 346 -21.33 -11.14 -9.85
N SER A 347 -22.29 -11.72 -10.57
CA SER A 347 -23.66 -11.83 -10.04
C SER A 347 -23.72 -12.58 -8.71
N LEU A 348 -22.82 -13.55 -8.51
CA LEU A 348 -22.66 -14.27 -7.24
C LEU A 348 -22.13 -13.36 -6.14
N GLN A 349 -21.02 -12.66 -6.38
CA GLN A 349 -20.48 -11.69 -5.43
C GLN A 349 -21.52 -10.61 -5.07
N ALA A 350 -22.28 -10.12 -6.05
CA ALA A 350 -23.34 -9.15 -5.80
C ALA A 350 -24.48 -9.72 -4.93
N SER A 351 -24.93 -10.96 -5.19
CA SER A 351 -25.97 -11.60 -4.37
C SER A 351 -25.49 -11.84 -2.94
N MET A 352 -24.24 -12.25 -2.76
CA MET A 352 -23.61 -12.43 -1.45
C MET A 352 -23.56 -11.13 -0.65
N GLY A 353 -23.22 -10.01 -1.30
CA GLY A 353 -23.27 -8.71 -0.63
C GLY A 353 -24.67 -8.28 -0.22
N ALA A 354 -25.70 -8.66 -0.97
CA ALA A 354 -27.09 -8.38 -0.61
C ALA A 354 -27.56 -9.24 0.58
N GLU A 355 -27.08 -10.48 0.68
CA GLU A 355 -27.41 -11.43 1.74
C GLU A 355 -26.67 -11.14 3.05
N TYR A 356 -25.36 -10.95 2.99
CA TYR A 356 -24.49 -10.81 4.16
C TYR A 356 -24.14 -9.35 4.51
N GLY A 357 -24.57 -8.39 3.70
CA GLY A 357 -24.28 -6.98 3.87
C GLY A 357 -22.96 -6.53 3.22
N THR A 358 -22.81 -5.21 3.08
CA THR A 358 -21.64 -4.60 2.44
C THR A 358 -21.04 -3.51 3.30
N PHE A 359 -19.72 -3.35 3.25
CA PHE A 359 -19.02 -2.24 3.89
C PHE A 359 -17.74 -1.91 3.13
N ALA A 360 -17.24 -0.68 3.33
CA ALA A 360 -15.98 -0.27 2.73
C ALA A 360 -14.81 -1.08 3.30
N PRO A 361 -13.89 -1.60 2.47
CA PRO A 361 -12.65 -2.23 2.90
C PRO A 361 -11.92 -1.42 3.98
N ARG A 362 -11.39 -2.10 4.98
CA ARG A 362 -10.58 -1.49 6.04
C ARG A 362 -9.24 -2.20 6.14
N TRP A 363 -8.18 -1.42 6.28
CA TRP A 363 -6.82 -1.94 6.34
C TRP A 363 -6.12 -1.47 7.61
N TYR A 364 -5.33 -2.35 8.22
CA TYR A 364 -4.56 -2.11 9.43
C TYR A 364 -3.19 -2.78 9.36
N ALA A 365 -2.21 -2.17 10.02
CA ALA A 365 -0.96 -2.83 10.37
C ALA A 365 -0.43 -2.36 11.72
N GLY A 366 0.50 -3.12 12.25
CA GLY A 366 1.24 -2.81 13.45
C GLY A 366 2.32 -3.83 13.69
N SER A 367 2.97 -3.71 14.84
CA SER A 367 3.82 -4.75 15.40
C SER A 367 3.44 -4.98 16.85
N GLY A 368 3.69 -6.20 17.33
CA GLY A 368 3.31 -6.58 18.68
C GLY A 368 1.79 -6.68 18.90
N SER A 369 1.38 -6.91 20.14
CA SER A 369 -0.03 -7.02 20.49
C SER A 369 -0.77 -5.68 20.39
N ARG A 370 -1.97 -5.69 19.79
CA ARG A 370 -2.80 -4.49 19.59
C ARG A 370 -4.28 -4.84 19.49
N THR A 371 -5.15 -3.95 19.95
CA THR A 371 -6.58 -3.99 19.62
C THR A 371 -6.88 -2.97 18.53
N ILE A 372 -7.49 -3.42 17.44
CA ILE A 372 -7.95 -2.60 16.33
C ILE A 372 -9.40 -2.22 16.55
N ASP A 373 -9.69 -0.93 16.65
CA ASP A 373 -11.06 -0.41 16.60
C ASP A 373 -11.53 -0.32 15.15
N LEU A 374 -12.63 -0.99 14.81
CA LEU A 374 -13.20 -0.97 13.47
C LEU A 374 -14.02 0.31 13.20
N GLY A 375 -14.34 1.12 14.20
CA GLY A 375 -15.21 2.32 14.11
C GLY A 375 -16.72 2.07 14.08
N ALA A 376 -17.18 0.86 13.74
CA ALA A 376 -18.59 0.43 13.83
C ALA A 376 -18.66 -1.10 13.96
N THR A 377 -19.82 -1.61 14.38
CA THR A 377 -20.14 -3.04 14.24
C THR A 377 -20.27 -3.37 12.76
N LEU A 378 -19.50 -4.34 12.28
CA LEU A 378 -19.50 -4.77 10.88
C LEU A 378 -20.37 -6.01 10.68
N PRO A 379 -21.05 -6.16 9.53
CA PRO A 379 -21.72 -7.41 9.17
C PRO A 379 -20.69 -8.49 8.75
N THR A 380 -21.17 -9.67 8.38
CA THR A 380 -20.33 -10.79 7.92
C THR A 380 -19.37 -10.38 6.81
N GLY A 381 -18.13 -10.82 6.93
CA GLY A 381 -17.07 -10.46 6.01
C GLY A 381 -15.90 -11.42 6.11
N ILE A 382 -14.82 -11.08 5.40
CA ILE A 382 -13.56 -11.82 5.44
C ILE A 382 -12.46 -10.95 6.02
N VAL A 383 -11.52 -11.59 6.70
CA VAL A 383 -10.29 -10.97 7.19
C VAL A 383 -9.11 -11.62 6.50
N ARG A 384 -8.34 -10.85 5.73
CA ARG A 384 -7.04 -11.30 5.23
C ARG A 384 -5.97 -10.85 6.20
N MET A 385 -5.12 -11.75 6.65
CA MET A 385 -4.10 -11.42 7.63
C MET A 385 -2.74 -11.93 7.19
N THR A 386 -1.69 -11.23 7.63
CA THR A 386 -0.32 -11.68 7.50
C THR A 386 0.39 -11.44 8.81
N PHE A 387 1.09 -12.45 9.32
CA PHE A 387 2.04 -12.36 10.43
C PHE A 387 3.40 -12.76 9.89
N ALA A 388 4.38 -11.85 9.95
CA ALA A 388 5.65 -12.02 9.25
C ALA A 388 6.70 -12.83 10.02
N ASP A 389 6.54 -12.97 11.35
CA ASP A 389 7.53 -13.62 12.21
C ASP A 389 7.12 -15.02 12.65
N ALA A 390 8.09 -15.80 13.13
CA ALA A 390 7.89 -17.19 13.56
C ALA A 390 7.30 -17.33 14.98
N GLY A 391 6.84 -16.24 15.59
CA GLY A 391 6.19 -16.23 16.89
C GLY A 391 4.82 -16.91 16.90
N HIS A 392 4.18 -16.93 18.06
CA HIS A 392 2.81 -17.41 18.19
C HIS A 392 1.85 -16.25 18.02
N HIS A 393 0.98 -16.34 17.02
CA HIS A 393 0.05 -15.28 16.65
C HIS A 393 -1.38 -15.69 16.93
N ARG A 394 -2.12 -14.77 17.53
CA ARG A 394 -3.55 -14.93 17.78
C ARG A 394 -4.31 -13.70 17.35
N ALA A 395 -5.40 -13.90 16.61
CA ALA A 395 -6.36 -12.87 16.26
C ALA A 395 -7.76 -13.32 16.66
N VAL A 396 -8.50 -12.45 17.37
CA VAL A 396 -9.85 -12.73 17.86
C VAL A 396 -10.72 -11.49 17.69
N THR A 397 -11.96 -11.68 17.24
CA THR A 397 -12.95 -10.59 17.19
C THR A 397 -13.50 -10.30 18.57
N LEU A 398 -13.82 -9.03 18.83
CA LEU A 398 -14.43 -8.58 20.07
C LEU A 398 -15.75 -7.86 19.80
N GLY A 399 -16.74 -8.13 20.66
CA GLY A 399 -17.99 -7.40 20.74
C GLY A 399 -17.81 -5.94 21.18
N ALA A 400 -18.90 -5.16 21.12
CA ALA A 400 -18.91 -3.76 21.60
C ALA A 400 -18.67 -3.63 23.12
N ASP A 401 -18.93 -4.69 23.87
CA ASP A 401 -18.65 -4.82 25.31
C ASP A 401 -17.19 -5.26 25.61
N GLY A 402 -16.40 -5.55 24.58
CA GLY A 402 -15.02 -6.02 24.67
C GLY A 402 -14.87 -7.52 24.94
N ALA A 403 -15.96 -8.29 24.96
CA ALA A 403 -15.93 -9.75 25.07
C ALA A 403 -15.41 -10.38 23.78
N GLU A 404 -14.66 -11.48 23.89
CA GLU A 404 -14.22 -12.26 22.72
C GLU A 404 -15.41 -13.00 22.11
N ASP A 405 -15.53 -12.96 20.78
CA ASP A 405 -16.64 -13.60 20.05
C ASP A 405 -16.17 -14.76 19.17
N GLU A 406 -15.25 -14.50 18.24
CA GLU A 406 -14.79 -15.48 17.25
C GLU A 406 -13.27 -15.49 17.12
N LEU A 407 -12.69 -16.69 17.17
CA LEU A 407 -11.27 -16.91 16.95
C LEU A 407 -10.99 -16.91 15.45
N LEU A 408 -10.13 -16.00 14.99
CA LEU A 408 -9.77 -15.87 13.59
C LEU A 408 -8.55 -16.73 13.26
N VAL A 409 -7.49 -16.60 14.06
CA VAL A 409 -6.23 -17.33 13.93
C VAL A 409 -5.66 -17.60 15.31
N ASP A 410 -5.07 -18.78 15.50
CA ASP A 410 -4.29 -19.13 16.70
C ASP A 410 -3.22 -20.17 16.35
N GLN A 411 -2.05 -19.72 15.89
CA GLN A 411 -0.99 -20.64 15.43
C GLN A 411 0.42 -20.06 15.56
N PRO A 412 1.44 -20.92 15.71
CA PRO A 412 2.84 -20.51 15.61
C PRO A 412 3.28 -20.31 14.16
N GLY A 413 4.36 -19.56 13.96
CA GLY A 413 4.97 -19.41 12.64
C GLY A 413 4.48 -18.20 11.86
N ALA A 414 5.11 -17.94 10.71
CA ALA A 414 4.58 -16.94 9.79
C ALA A 414 3.24 -17.41 9.23
N TYR A 415 2.28 -16.51 9.09
CA TYR A 415 0.94 -16.82 8.61
C TYR A 415 0.53 -15.88 7.50
N ARG A 416 -0.20 -16.40 6.49
CA ARG A 416 -0.84 -15.60 5.45
C ARG A 416 -2.11 -16.28 4.93
N GLY A 417 -3.25 -15.95 5.53
CA GLY A 417 -4.53 -16.54 5.16
C GLY A 417 -5.68 -15.55 5.08
N THR A 418 -6.81 -16.06 4.61
CA THR A 418 -8.10 -15.37 4.60
C THR A 418 -9.10 -16.19 5.38
N VAL A 419 -9.70 -15.59 6.39
CA VAL A 419 -10.70 -16.25 7.25
C VAL A 419 -12.03 -15.53 7.18
N LEU A 420 -13.12 -16.26 7.36
CA LEU A 420 -14.42 -15.67 7.56
C LEU A 420 -14.51 -15.10 8.99
N PHE A 421 -15.20 -13.99 9.18
CA PHE A 421 -15.59 -13.51 10.50
C PHE A 421 -17.08 -13.16 10.52
N GLU A 422 -17.70 -13.27 11.69
CA GLU A 422 -19.15 -13.21 11.89
C GLU A 422 -19.91 -14.34 11.16
N GLY A 423 -19.37 -15.56 11.23
CA GLY A 423 -20.00 -16.76 10.66
C GLY A 423 -21.34 -17.14 11.31
N LYS A 424 -21.65 -16.58 12.48
CA LYS A 424 -22.89 -16.84 13.26
C LYS A 424 -24.09 -15.97 12.84
N LEU A 425 -23.92 -15.05 11.88
CA LEU A 425 -24.95 -14.18 11.31
C LEU A 425 -25.70 -13.28 12.31
N SER A 426 -25.08 -12.99 13.46
CA SER A 426 -25.53 -12.03 14.44
C SER A 426 -24.40 -11.05 14.75
N PRO A 427 -24.19 -10.01 13.91
CA PRO A 427 -23.00 -9.19 13.93
C PRO A 427 -22.76 -8.52 15.29
N SER A 428 -21.64 -8.83 15.93
CA SER A 428 -21.25 -8.25 17.22
C SER A 428 -19.90 -7.51 17.15
N THR A 429 -19.08 -7.85 16.15
CA THR A 429 -17.67 -7.47 15.98
C THR A 429 -17.50 -5.97 15.86
N ARG A 430 -16.93 -5.37 16.91
CA ARG A 430 -16.59 -3.94 17.02
C ARG A 430 -15.08 -3.71 16.92
N SER A 431 -14.28 -4.70 17.31
CA SER A 431 -12.82 -4.62 17.30
C SER A 431 -12.17 -5.99 17.07
N ILE A 432 -10.88 -6.00 16.72
CA ILE A 432 -10.07 -7.22 16.59
C ILE A 432 -8.89 -7.10 17.54
N ARG A 433 -8.70 -8.07 18.43
CA ARG A 433 -7.53 -8.17 19.30
C ARG A 433 -6.49 -9.08 18.67
N ILE A 434 -5.29 -8.54 18.54
CA ILE A 434 -4.11 -9.22 18.03
C ILE A 434 -3.13 -9.43 19.18
N THR A 435 -2.64 -10.66 19.29
CA THR A 435 -1.49 -11.03 20.11
C THR A 435 -0.41 -11.52 19.16
N ALA A 436 0.70 -10.78 19.07
CA ALA A 436 1.81 -11.10 18.17
C ALA A 436 3.12 -10.54 18.76
N THR A 437 4.26 -11.05 18.30
CA THR A 437 5.60 -10.55 18.68
C THR A 437 6.22 -9.61 17.65
N GLY A 438 5.89 -9.76 16.37
CA GLY A 438 6.42 -8.94 15.29
C GLY A 438 5.33 -8.31 14.43
N ASP A 439 5.67 -8.05 13.17
CA ASP A 439 4.86 -7.24 12.25
C ASP A 439 3.68 -8.03 11.69
N TRP A 440 2.54 -7.36 11.60
CA TRP A 440 1.33 -7.92 11.03
C TRP A 440 0.57 -6.91 10.17
N THR A 441 -0.20 -7.43 9.22
CA THR A 441 -1.16 -6.67 8.41
C THR A 441 -2.51 -7.36 8.44
N ILE A 442 -3.59 -6.59 8.53
CA ILE A 442 -4.97 -7.07 8.51
C ILE A 442 -5.78 -6.25 7.51
N GLU A 443 -6.49 -6.93 6.62
CA GLU A 443 -7.49 -6.36 5.71
C GLU A 443 -8.86 -6.94 6.07
N VAL A 444 -9.82 -6.07 6.41
CA VAL A 444 -11.20 -6.45 6.73
C VAL A 444 -12.10 -6.04 5.57
N LEU A 445 -12.76 -7.00 4.96
CA LEU A 445 -13.51 -6.86 3.70
C LEU A 445 -14.91 -7.45 3.84
N ASP A 446 -15.87 -6.93 3.07
CA ASP A 446 -17.13 -7.65 2.90
C ASP A 446 -16.95 -8.91 2.03
N VAL A 447 -17.90 -9.84 2.12
CA VAL A 447 -17.81 -11.17 1.49
C VAL A 447 -17.66 -11.13 -0.04
N ARG A 448 -18.02 -10.02 -0.70
CA ARG A 448 -17.92 -9.88 -2.16
C ARG A 448 -16.49 -9.95 -2.66
N HIS A 449 -15.52 -9.72 -1.78
CA HIS A 449 -14.10 -9.75 -2.09
C HIS A 449 -13.49 -11.16 -2.00
N ALA A 450 -14.29 -12.17 -1.62
CA ALA A 450 -13.89 -13.56 -1.78
C ALA A 450 -14.01 -13.98 -3.27
N PRO A 451 -13.04 -14.76 -3.78
CA PRO A 451 -13.09 -15.29 -5.15
C PRO A 451 -14.20 -16.31 -5.33
N ASP A 452 -14.75 -16.40 -6.55
CA ASP A 452 -15.72 -17.44 -6.92
C ASP A 452 -15.02 -18.81 -7.05
N PHE A 453 -15.50 -19.82 -6.34
CA PHE A 453 -15.10 -21.22 -6.51
C PHE A 453 -15.83 -21.82 -7.71
N GLN A 454 -15.18 -21.80 -8.88
CA GLN A 454 -15.79 -22.26 -10.13
C GLN A 454 -15.52 -23.73 -10.47
N ARG A 455 -14.29 -24.21 -10.23
CA ARG A 455 -13.88 -25.58 -10.59
C ARG A 455 -12.83 -26.16 -9.66
N SER A 456 -11.77 -25.41 -9.40
CA SER A 456 -10.67 -25.87 -8.55
C SER A 456 -10.07 -24.71 -7.78
N ALA A 457 -9.63 -24.97 -6.56
CA ALA A 457 -8.90 -24.05 -5.71
C ALA A 457 -7.76 -24.81 -5.02
N SER A 458 -6.68 -24.12 -4.68
CA SER A 458 -5.56 -24.68 -3.93
C SER A 458 -4.88 -23.59 -3.12
N GLY A 459 -4.27 -23.98 -2.01
CA GLY A 459 -3.52 -23.07 -1.14
C GLY A 459 -2.70 -23.84 -0.12
N ASP A 460 -1.96 -23.11 0.68
CA ASP A 460 -1.09 -23.59 1.78
C ASP A 460 -1.50 -22.97 3.13
N SER A 461 -2.66 -22.31 3.16
CA SER A 461 -3.18 -21.54 4.29
C SER A 461 -4.71 -21.45 4.22
N ASP A 462 -5.34 -20.95 5.29
CA ASP A 462 -6.77 -20.59 5.33
C ASP A 462 -7.20 -19.75 4.12
N ALA A 463 -8.39 -20.05 3.60
CA ALA A 463 -8.98 -19.34 2.47
C ALA A 463 -10.51 -19.31 2.54
N VAL A 464 -11.11 -18.32 1.87
CA VAL A 464 -12.56 -18.18 1.73
C VAL A 464 -12.92 -17.99 0.25
N TYR A 465 -13.95 -18.69 -0.20
CA TYR A 465 -14.49 -18.63 -1.56
C TYR A 465 -16.01 -18.46 -1.54
N LEU A 466 -16.56 -17.98 -2.66
CA LEU A 466 -18.01 -17.96 -2.91
C LEU A 466 -18.37 -19.10 -3.84
N PHE A 467 -19.37 -19.89 -3.48
CA PHE A 467 -19.87 -20.99 -4.30
C PHE A 467 -21.29 -20.68 -4.78
N GLY A 468 -21.52 -20.83 -6.08
CA GLY A 468 -22.78 -20.47 -6.73
C GLY A 468 -23.35 -21.53 -7.65
N ALA A 469 -22.74 -22.72 -7.71
CA ALA A 469 -23.25 -23.81 -8.53
C ALA A 469 -24.35 -24.59 -7.79
N SER A 470 -25.08 -25.42 -8.53
CA SER A 470 -25.96 -26.43 -7.94
C SER A 470 -25.15 -27.41 -7.09
N SER A 471 -25.82 -28.13 -6.19
CA SER A 471 -25.21 -29.19 -5.38
C SER A 471 -24.33 -30.11 -6.23
N SER A 472 -23.10 -30.35 -5.78
CA SER A 472 -22.13 -31.21 -6.46
C SER A 472 -21.32 -32.01 -5.45
N GLU A 473 -20.25 -32.64 -5.89
CA GLU A 473 -19.21 -33.23 -5.05
C GLU A 473 -17.91 -32.42 -5.19
N VAL A 474 -17.21 -32.24 -4.08
CA VAL A 474 -15.86 -31.68 -4.04
C VAL A 474 -14.90 -32.78 -3.65
N VAL A 475 -13.81 -32.91 -4.42
CA VAL A 475 -12.66 -33.72 -4.02
C VAL A 475 -11.68 -32.81 -3.29
N ALA A 476 -11.57 -32.96 -1.98
CA ALA A 476 -10.59 -32.29 -1.15
C ALA A 476 -9.34 -33.15 -1.04
N LYS A 477 -8.17 -32.58 -1.36
CA LYS A 477 -6.85 -33.17 -1.08
C LYS A 477 -6.13 -32.24 -0.13
N TYR A 478 -5.51 -32.78 0.89
CA TYR A 478 -4.81 -32.02 1.91
C TYR A 478 -3.61 -32.82 2.37
N SER A 479 -2.55 -32.12 2.77
CA SER A 479 -1.26 -32.71 3.13
C SER A 479 -0.86 -32.35 4.57
N GLY A 480 0.34 -32.78 4.98
CA GLY A 480 0.91 -32.43 6.28
C GLY A 480 0.37 -33.23 7.46
N SER A 481 0.52 -32.66 8.66
CA SER A 481 0.21 -33.32 9.95
C SER A 481 -0.87 -32.64 10.77
N ASP A 482 -1.24 -31.41 10.40
CA ASP A 482 -2.21 -30.60 11.14
C ASP A 482 -3.66 -30.90 10.72
N THR A 483 -4.60 -30.16 11.30
CA THR A 483 -6.03 -30.33 10.99
C THR A 483 -6.38 -29.54 9.74
N PHE A 484 -6.98 -30.23 8.77
CA PHE A 484 -7.64 -29.63 7.62
C PHE A 484 -9.15 -29.56 7.88
N VAL A 485 -9.72 -28.36 7.76
CA VAL A 485 -11.16 -28.14 7.87
C VAL A 485 -11.65 -27.46 6.60
N ALA A 486 -12.69 -28.01 5.99
CA ALA A 486 -13.46 -27.32 4.96
C ALA A 486 -14.93 -27.31 5.40
N TRP A 487 -15.57 -26.15 5.33
CA TRP A 487 -16.96 -25.99 5.71
C TRP A 487 -17.66 -24.95 4.84
N GLU A 488 -18.96 -25.11 4.73
CA GLU A 488 -19.82 -24.29 3.89
C GLU A 488 -20.80 -23.51 4.77
N LEU A 489 -20.82 -22.18 4.65
CA LEU A 489 -21.85 -21.32 5.23
C LEU A 489 -22.89 -21.01 4.17
N PHE A 490 -24.14 -21.40 4.43
CA PHE A 490 -25.29 -21.11 3.60
C PHE A 490 -26.48 -20.76 4.48
N GLN A 491 -27.50 -20.12 3.90
CA GLN A 491 -28.77 -19.86 4.56
C GLN A 491 -29.88 -20.67 3.85
N GLN A 492 -30.14 -21.89 4.34
CA GLN A 492 -31.24 -22.72 3.83
C GLN A 492 -32.14 -23.18 4.98
N ASP A 493 -33.43 -22.85 4.92
CA ASP A 493 -34.46 -23.24 5.90
C ASP A 493 -34.11 -22.88 7.37
N GLY A 494 -33.29 -21.86 7.60
CA GLY A 494 -32.83 -21.44 8.93
C GLY A 494 -31.71 -22.29 9.53
N VAL A 495 -31.15 -23.22 8.74
CA VAL A 495 -29.89 -23.91 9.06
C VAL A 495 -28.73 -23.04 8.60
N PHE A 496 -27.73 -22.96 9.47
CA PHE A 496 -26.50 -22.23 9.24
C PHE A 496 -25.36 -23.23 9.39
N ASP A 497 -24.46 -23.21 8.41
CA ASP A 497 -23.25 -24.00 8.31
C ASP A 497 -23.37 -25.54 8.10
N GLY A 498 -22.36 -26.09 7.41
CA GLY A 498 -22.15 -27.53 7.24
C GLY A 498 -20.68 -27.85 7.06
N TYR A 499 -20.10 -28.63 7.98
CA TYR A 499 -18.74 -29.16 7.83
C TYR A 499 -18.69 -30.16 6.66
N LEU A 500 -17.80 -29.88 5.70
CA LEU A 500 -17.54 -30.77 4.57
C LEU A 500 -16.47 -31.78 4.93
N VAL A 501 -15.34 -31.32 5.49
CA VAL A 501 -14.20 -32.13 5.92
C VAL A 501 -13.68 -31.61 7.26
N VAL A 502 -13.39 -32.51 8.19
CA VAL A 502 -12.67 -32.23 9.44
C VAL A 502 -11.74 -33.41 9.71
N GLU A 503 -10.49 -33.30 9.32
CA GLU A 503 -9.54 -34.41 9.38
C GLU A 503 -8.14 -33.95 9.76
N MET A 504 -7.36 -34.85 10.36
CA MET A 504 -5.95 -34.60 10.69
C MET A 504 -5.02 -35.39 9.76
N GLY A 505 -3.92 -34.77 9.36
CA GLY A 505 -2.90 -35.37 8.50
C GLY A 505 -3.27 -35.37 7.02
N ALA A 506 -2.46 -36.04 6.19
CA ALA A 506 -2.65 -36.04 4.75
C ALA A 506 -3.78 -36.99 4.28
N GLY A 507 -4.57 -36.56 3.30
CA GLY A 507 -5.70 -37.35 2.80
C GLY A 507 -6.31 -36.86 1.49
N THR A 508 -7.29 -37.63 1.02
CA THR A 508 -8.17 -37.25 -0.08
C THR A 508 -9.58 -37.70 0.25
N GLN A 509 -10.53 -36.76 0.26
CA GLN A 509 -11.93 -37.03 0.50
C GLN A 509 -12.79 -36.51 -0.64
N ARG A 510 -13.87 -37.24 -0.92
CA ARG A 510 -14.93 -36.81 -1.83
C ARG A 510 -16.15 -36.55 -0.98
N VAL A 511 -16.59 -35.30 -0.94
CA VAL A 511 -17.64 -34.82 -0.04
C VAL A 511 -18.72 -34.08 -0.83
N PRO A 512 -20.01 -34.24 -0.47
CA PRO A 512 -21.07 -33.46 -1.09
C PRO A 512 -20.95 -31.99 -0.65
N ILE A 513 -21.19 -31.05 -1.59
CA ILE A 513 -21.35 -29.62 -1.29
C ILE A 513 -22.80 -29.22 -1.59
N GLY A 514 -23.39 -28.39 -0.72
CA GLY A 514 -24.74 -27.87 -0.86
C GLY A 514 -24.90 -27.00 -2.11
N PRO A 515 -26.13 -26.68 -2.54
CA PRO A 515 -26.34 -25.71 -3.60
C PRO A 515 -25.99 -24.30 -3.12
N GLY A 516 -25.31 -23.51 -3.95
CA GLY A 516 -25.10 -22.09 -3.69
C GLY A 516 -26.38 -21.24 -3.87
N PRO A 517 -26.34 -19.94 -3.50
CA PRO A 517 -25.18 -19.20 -3.01
C PRO A 517 -24.75 -19.66 -1.61
N SER A 518 -23.48 -20.00 -1.46
CA SER A 518 -22.84 -20.29 -0.16
C SER A 518 -21.39 -19.77 -0.08
N ILE A 519 -20.86 -19.64 1.13
CA ILE A 519 -19.46 -19.28 1.38
C ILE A 519 -18.72 -20.55 1.79
N LEU A 520 -17.68 -20.90 1.03
CA LEU A 520 -16.81 -22.03 1.33
C LEU A 520 -15.57 -21.52 2.05
N SER A 521 -15.32 -22.00 3.27
CA SER A 521 -14.16 -21.63 4.06
C SER A 521 -13.28 -22.85 4.32
N VAL A 522 -11.98 -22.64 4.20
CA VAL A 522 -10.93 -23.63 4.42
C VAL A 522 -10.06 -23.13 5.57
N TYR A 523 -9.82 -23.99 6.56
CA TYR A 523 -8.77 -23.81 7.56
C TYR A 523 -7.69 -24.86 7.35
N ALA A 524 -6.46 -24.40 7.15
CA ALA A 524 -5.33 -25.26 6.84
C ALA A 524 -4.00 -24.54 7.13
N THR A 525 -3.00 -25.31 7.54
CA THR A 525 -1.60 -24.86 7.73
C THR A 525 -0.63 -25.49 6.71
N ASP A 526 -1.13 -26.40 5.88
CA ASP A 526 -0.38 -27.21 4.91
C ASP A 526 -1.05 -27.16 3.53
N ASP A 527 -0.37 -27.64 2.49
CA ASP A 527 -0.89 -27.64 1.11
C ASP A 527 -2.22 -28.39 1.00
N TRP A 528 -3.19 -27.78 0.33
CA TRP A 528 -4.50 -28.33 0.03
C TRP A 528 -4.98 -27.96 -1.38
N SER A 529 -5.93 -28.75 -1.89
CA SER A 529 -6.68 -28.46 -3.11
C SER A 529 -8.12 -28.97 -3.01
N LEU A 530 -9.05 -28.23 -3.61
CA LEU A 530 -10.46 -28.56 -3.75
C LEU A 530 -10.79 -28.63 -5.24
N ASP A 531 -11.34 -29.75 -5.71
CA ASP A 531 -11.72 -29.98 -7.10
C ASP A 531 -13.22 -30.32 -7.20
N LEU A 532 -14.04 -29.43 -7.75
CA LEU A 532 -15.45 -29.67 -8.05
C LEU A 532 -15.59 -30.73 -9.15
N GLN A 533 -16.53 -31.66 -8.99
CA GLN A 533 -16.72 -32.82 -9.87
C GLN A 533 -17.91 -32.70 -10.81
#